data_AF-A0A2G4G0X0-F1
#
_entry.id   AF-A0A2G4G0X0-F1
#
_cell.length_a   1.000
_cell.length_b   1.000
_cell.length_c   1.000
_cell.angle_alpha   90.00
_cell.angle_beta   90.00
_cell.angle_gamma   90.00
#
_symmetry.space_group_name_H-M   'P 1'
#
loop_
_entity.id
_entity.type
_entity.pdbx_description
1 polymer ?
#
loop_
_entity_poly.entity_id
_entity_poly.type
_entity_poly.pdbx_seq_one_letter_code
_entity_poly.pdbx_strand_id
1 'polypeptide(L)'
;MSSTSFELSPHVAGMQRVAATYSLHGQISLLKTTLQITYQIEGKLAELKIPNCSSQPLRQDLLWQATCLEFFLAAAGNSDYWEYNLSP
;
A
#
# COMPACT_ATOMS: atom_id res chain seq x y z
N MET A 1 6.98 -20.84 5.39
CA MET A 1 6.24 -19.57 5.20
C MET A 1 6.48 -19.14 3.77
N SER A 2 5.43 -18.89 2.99
CA SER A 2 5.59 -18.34 1.65
C SER A 2 5.63 -16.82 1.75
N SER A 3 6.64 -16.20 1.16
CA SER A 3 6.77 -14.76 1.05
C SER A 3 7.02 -14.40 -0.41
N THR A 4 6.41 -13.32 -0.87
CA THR A 4 6.58 -12.81 -2.23
C THR A 4 6.89 -11.33 -2.16
N SER A 5 7.99 -10.93 -2.79
CA SER A 5 8.32 -9.53 -3.00
C SER A 5 7.61 -9.01 -4.25
N PHE A 6 7.22 -7.75 -4.24
CA PHE A 6 6.61 -7.08 -5.39
C PHE A 6 7.11 -5.64 -5.52
N GLU A 7 6.98 -5.11 -6.72
CA GLU A 7 7.19 -3.69 -7.04
C GLU A 7 5.90 -3.18 -7.70
N LEU A 8 5.42 -2.03 -7.25
CA LEU A 8 4.22 -1.41 -7.81
C LEU A 8 4.60 -0.41 -8.90
N SER A 9 4.05 -0.62 -10.09
CA SER A 9 4.16 0.31 -11.21
C SER A 9 2.94 1.23 -11.26
N PRO A 10 3.09 2.52 -11.60
CA PRO A 10 1.96 3.42 -11.74
C PRO A 10 0.96 2.93 -12.79
N HIS A 11 -0.34 3.03 -12.49
CA HIS A 11 -1.42 2.54 -13.34
C HIS A 11 -1.54 3.31 -14.67
N VAL A 12 -1.05 4.55 -14.76
CA VAL A 12 -1.23 5.41 -15.94
C VAL A 12 0.12 5.79 -16.55
N ALA A 13 0.27 5.57 -17.86
CA ALA A 13 1.49 5.88 -18.61
C ALA A 13 1.94 7.35 -18.44
N GLY A 14 1.02 8.30 -18.25
CA GLY A 14 1.34 9.71 -17.99
C GLY A 14 2.01 10.01 -16.63
N MET A 15 2.06 9.05 -15.70
CA MET A 15 2.71 9.20 -14.39
C MET A 15 4.19 8.75 -14.39
N GLN A 16 4.81 8.56 -15.56
CA GLN A 16 6.24 8.19 -15.66
C GLN A 16 7.17 9.15 -14.93
N ARG A 17 6.84 10.45 -14.86
CA ARG A 17 7.60 11.41 -14.05
C ARG A 17 7.51 11.15 -12.54
N VAL A 18 6.37 10.66 -12.07
CA VAL A 18 6.15 10.24 -10.68
C VAL A 18 6.90 8.93 -10.42
N ALA A 19 6.85 7.98 -11.36
CA ALA A 19 7.61 6.72 -11.31
C ALA A 19 9.13 6.95 -11.24
N ALA A 20 9.63 8.01 -11.88
CA ALA A 20 11.04 8.39 -11.81
C ALA A 20 11.42 9.06 -10.48
N THR A 21 10.43 9.51 -9.69
CA THR A 21 10.65 10.24 -8.43
C THR A 21 10.43 9.36 -7.21
N TYR A 22 9.53 8.37 -7.31
CA TYR A 22 9.16 7.47 -6.23
C TYR A 22 9.22 6.03 -6.68
N SER A 23 9.71 5.15 -5.82
CA SER A 23 9.58 3.70 -5.97
C SER A 23 8.75 3.14 -4.80
N LEU A 24 7.97 2.12 -5.07
CA LEU A 24 7.16 1.44 -4.07
C LEU A 24 7.36 -0.07 -4.20
N HIS A 25 8.05 -0.61 -3.20
CA HIS A 25 8.29 -2.03 -3.06
C HIS A 25 7.47 -2.58 -1.90
N GLY A 26 7.28 -3.89 -1.90
CA GLY A 26 6.71 -4.54 -0.74
C GLY A 26 6.98 -6.02 -0.67
N GLN A 27 6.60 -6.57 0.47
CA GLN A 27 6.61 -8.00 0.72
C GLN A 27 5.26 -8.41 1.27
N ILE A 28 4.74 -9.52 0.79
CA ILE A 28 3.52 -10.15 1.28
C ILE A 28 3.83 -11.56 1.74
N SER A 29 3.34 -11.93 2.92
CA SER A 29 3.50 -13.28 3.47
C SER A 29 2.26 -13.74 4.21
N LEU A 30 1.95 -15.03 4.10
CA LEU A 30 0.87 -15.67 4.85
C LEU A 30 1.46 -16.43 6.04
N LEU A 31 1.13 -15.96 7.24
CA LEU A 31 1.57 -16.49 8.53
C LEU A 31 0.38 -17.16 9.24
N LYS A 32 0.20 -18.47 9.00
CA LYS A 32 -0.97 -19.24 9.48
C LYS A 32 -2.28 -18.63 8.99
N THR A 33 -2.88 -17.75 9.77
CA THR A 33 -4.16 -17.06 9.51
C THR A 33 -4.00 -15.55 9.36
N THR A 34 -2.76 -15.04 9.38
CA THR A 34 -2.45 -13.61 9.28
C THR A 34 -1.77 -13.32 7.94
N LEU A 35 -2.31 -12.36 7.20
CA LEU A 35 -1.64 -11.79 6.04
C LEU A 35 -0.77 -10.62 6.53
N GLN A 36 0.54 -10.72 6.35
CA GLN A 36 1.47 -9.65 6.65
C GLN A 36 1.92 -9.00 5.35
N ILE A 37 1.75 -7.68 5.27
CA ILE A 37 2.20 -6.86 4.14
C ILE A 37 3.12 -5.77 4.69
N THR A 38 4.29 -5.63 4.07
CA THR A 38 5.22 -4.54 4.33
C THR A 38 5.34 -3.71 3.07
N TYR A 39 5.21 -2.39 3.18
CA TYR A 39 5.45 -1.45 2.10
C TYR A 39 6.72 -0.65 2.38
N GLN A 40 7.48 -0.35 1.33
CA GLN A 40 8.65 0.50 1.37
C GLN A 40 8.51 1.54 0.25
N ILE A 41 8.29 2.79 0.66
CA ILE A 41 8.20 3.94 -0.24
C ILE A 41 9.56 4.66 -0.20
N GLU A 42 10.18 4.87 -1.35
CA GLU A 42 11.40 5.66 -1.48
C GLU A 42 11.18 6.82 -2.45
N GLY A 43 11.98 7.88 -2.31
CA GLY A 43 11.89 9.08 -3.14
C GLY A 43 11.83 10.36 -2.32
N LYS A 44 11.20 11.39 -2.88
CA LYS A 44 11.06 12.70 -2.22
C LYS A 44 9.90 12.73 -1.22
N LEU A 45 10.00 11.97 -0.14
CA LEU A 45 8.88 11.77 0.82
C LEU A 45 8.31 13.08 1.39
N ALA A 46 9.10 14.16 1.47
CA ALA A 46 8.64 15.47 1.91
C ALA A 46 7.61 16.15 0.99
N GLU A 47 7.51 15.70 -0.27
CA GLU A 47 6.49 16.17 -1.22
C GLU A 47 5.17 15.35 -1.10
N LEU A 48 5.17 14.25 -0.33
CA LEU A 48 3.99 13.45 -0.04
C LEU A 48 3.23 14.01 1.18
N LYS A 49 1.90 13.85 1.17
CA LYS A 49 1.04 14.20 2.31
C LYS A 49 0.96 13.02 3.28
N ILE A 50 2.08 12.71 3.93
CA ILE A 50 2.16 11.66 4.96
C ILE A 50 1.75 12.27 6.32
N PRO A 51 0.73 11.75 7.00
CA PRO A 51 0.35 12.23 8.32
C PRO A 51 1.41 11.87 9.37
N ASN A 52 1.41 12.58 10.49
CA ASN A 52 2.31 12.27 11.60
C ASN A 52 1.99 10.89 12.19
N CYS A 53 3.03 10.14 12.58
CA CYS A 53 2.84 8.86 13.25
C CYS A 53 1.99 9.01 14.51
N SER A 54 0.97 8.15 14.65
CA SER A 54 0.21 7.99 15.87
C SER A 54 0.79 6.83 16.69
N SER A 55 0.91 7.01 18.01
CA SER A 55 1.26 5.92 18.93
C SER A 55 0.16 4.86 19.05
N GLN A 56 -1.05 5.17 18.59
CA GLN A 56 -2.21 4.29 18.55
C GLN A 56 -2.91 4.42 17.19
N PRO A 57 -2.61 3.54 16.22
CA PRO A 57 -3.34 3.53 14.95
C PRO A 57 -4.78 3.09 15.21
N LEU A 58 -5.74 3.87 14.69
CA LEU A 58 -7.17 3.62 14.80
C LEU A 58 -7.79 3.61 13.41
N ARG A 59 -8.98 2.99 13.27
CA ARG A 59 -9.76 3.09 12.03
C ARG A 59 -10.14 4.55 11.81
N GLN A 60 -9.96 5.02 10.58
CA GLN A 60 -10.24 6.38 10.15
C GLN A 60 -11.02 6.34 8.84
N ASP A 61 -11.81 7.39 8.60
CA ASP A 61 -12.48 7.61 7.33
C ASP A 61 -11.62 8.47 6.40
N LEU A 62 -11.91 8.42 5.11
CA LEU A 62 -11.37 9.35 4.10
C LEU A 62 -9.84 9.37 3.96
N LEU A 63 -9.15 8.25 4.26
CA LEU A 63 -7.69 8.12 4.15
C LEU A 63 -7.14 8.48 2.76
N TRP A 64 -7.92 8.22 1.71
CA TRP A 64 -7.62 8.54 0.31
C TRP A 64 -7.46 10.05 0.00
N GLN A 65 -7.81 10.95 0.93
CA GLN A 65 -7.55 12.39 0.78
C GLN A 65 -6.09 12.79 1.05
N ALA A 66 -5.31 11.90 1.67
CA ALA A 66 -3.88 12.04 1.92
C ALA A 66 -3.07 10.98 1.12
N THR A 67 -1.82 10.72 1.50
CA THR A 67 -1.11 9.55 0.97
C THR A 67 -1.74 8.28 1.57
N CYS A 68 -2.25 7.39 0.71
CA CYS A 68 -2.89 6.13 1.08
C CYS A 68 -2.19 4.95 0.39
N LEU A 69 -2.02 3.86 1.12
CA LEU A 69 -1.60 2.56 0.61
C LEU A 69 -2.81 1.63 0.58
N GLU A 70 -3.07 1.03 -0.58
CA GLU A 70 -4.26 0.21 -0.79
C GLU A 70 -3.88 -1.24 -1.11
N PHE A 71 -4.67 -2.18 -0.61
CA PHE A 71 -4.67 -3.55 -1.13
C PHE A 71 -6.07 -4.13 -1.16
N PHE A 72 -6.26 -5.07 -2.09
CA PHE A 72 -7.52 -5.71 -2.39
C PHE A 72 -7.36 -7.21 -2.20
N LEU A 73 -8.24 -7.83 -1.41
CA LEU A 73 -8.19 -9.25 -1.07
C LEU A 73 -9.50 -9.94 -1.44
N ALA A 74 -9.43 -10.91 -2.34
CA ALA A 74 -10.54 -11.77 -2.71
C ALA A 74 -10.16 -13.25 -2.52
N ALA A 75 -11.15 -14.08 -2.19
CA ALA A 75 -10.99 -15.53 -2.35
C ALA A 75 -10.95 -15.87 -3.85
N ALA A 76 -10.12 -16.85 -4.23
CA ALA A 76 -10.01 -17.25 -5.63
C ALA A 76 -11.38 -17.66 -6.19
N GLY A 77 -11.74 -17.10 -7.35
CA GLY A 77 -13.03 -17.33 -8.01
C GLY A 77 -14.21 -16.50 -7.46
N ASN A 78 -14.00 -15.66 -6.44
CA ASN A 78 -15.02 -14.72 -5.98
C ASN A 78 -14.89 -13.37 -6.69
N SER A 79 -16.03 -12.76 -7.04
CA SER A 79 -16.09 -11.37 -7.53
C SER A 79 -16.02 -10.35 -6.39
N ASP A 80 -16.44 -10.74 -5.19
CA ASP A 80 -16.41 -9.87 -4.02
C ASP A 80 -15.00 -9.82 -3.44
N TYR A 81 -14.60 -8.64 -2.99
CA TYR A 81 -13.30 -8.40 -2.38
C TYR A 81 -13.42 -7.50 -1.15
N TRP A 82 -12.42 -7.59 -0.30
CA TRP A 82 -12.16 -6.62 0.76
C TRP A 82 -11.16 -5.61 0.27
N GLU A 83 -11.50 -4.33 0.42
CA GLU A 83 -10.58 -3.22 0.21
C GLU A 83 -10.04 -2.74 1.54
N TYR A 84 -8.73 -2.58 1.61
CA TYR A 84 -8.04 -2.03 2.76
C TYR A 84 -7.32 -0.76 2.34
N ASN A 85 -7.70 0.34 2.99
CA ASN A 85 -7.06 1.64 2.87
C ASN A 85 -6.22 1.88 4.12
N LEU A 86 -4.94 2.19 3.96
CA LEU A 86 -3.98 2.35 5.05
C LEU A 86 -3.25 3.69 4.92
N SER A 87 -3.18 4.45 6.00
CA SER A 87 -2.18 5.51 6.12
C SER A 87 -0.80 4.88 6.25
N PRO A 88 0.24 5.38 5.56
CA PRO A 88 1.64 5.08 5.88
C PRO A 88 1.99 5.41 7.33
#